data_AF-A0A8D3CNH6-F1
#
_entry.id   AF-A0A8D3CNH6-F1
#
_cell.length_a   1.000
_cell.length_b   1.000
_cell.length_c   1.000
_cell.angle_alpha   90.00
_cell.angle_beta   90.00
_cell.angle_gamma   90.00
#
_symmetry.space_group_name_H-M   'P 1'
#
loop_
_entity.id
_entity.type
_entity.pdbx_description
1 polymer ?
#
loop_
_entity_poly.entity_id
_entity_poly.type
_entity_poly.pdbx_seq_one_letter_code
_entity_poly.pdbx_strand_id
1 'polypeptide(L)'
;LTTHLNNFFGKQYSSGGRYPNISLSTPLQGIPKPVFASVDGQEKYETRITTLENGLKVASQNKFGQFCTVGILINSGSRYEAKYPSGIAHFLEKLAFSSTAQYGSKDEILLTLEKHGGICDCQTSRDTTMYAVSAEVKGLDTVVSLLSDAVLQPRLLDDEIEMTKMVVRFELEDLNLRPDPEPLLTEMIHAAAYRSNTVGLPRFCPADHVEKIDQKVLHSYLRNYYCPERMVLAGVGIEHEQLVDCARKYLLDVKPVWGASNVFDVDLSVAQYTGGIVKMEKDMSDVSLGPTPIPELTHIMIGLESCSFLEEDFIPFAVLNMMMGGGGSFSAGGPGKGMFTRLYLNVLNRHHWMYNATAYHHSYEDSGLLCIHASADPRQVREMVEIITREFIQMAGNAGEMELERAKTQLKSMLMMNLESRPVIFEDVGRQVLSTGKRKLPHELCHLIKIVLIYLTELPSYEHIQTALSSKDGRLPRMYRLFR
;
A
#
# COMPACT_ATOMS: atom_id res chain seq x y z
N LEU A 1 -21.30 13.74 -41.05
CA LEU A 1 -19.86 13.78 -40.70
C LEU A 1 -19.00 12.79 -41.51
N THR A 2 -19.60 11.89 -42.29
CA THR A 2 -18.91 10.90 -43.14
C THR A 2 -18.63 11.35 -44.58
N THR A 3 -18.82 12.64 -44.89
CA THR A 3 -18.70 13.15 -46.27
C THR A 3 -17.66 14.27 -46.43
N HIS A 4 -16.99 14.68 -45.35
CA HIS A 4 -15.98 15.76 -45.38
C HIS A 4 -14.52 15.29 -45.15
N LEU A 5 -14.28 14.00 -44.89
CA LEU A 5 -12.92 13.47 -44.69
C LEU A 5 -12.27 12.92 -45.97
N ASN A 6 -13.02 12.77 -47.07
CA ASN A 6 -12.50 12.18 -48.31
C ASN A 6 -11.61 13.13 -49.14
N ASN A 7 -11.55 14.43 -48.82
CA ASN A 7 -10.79 15.39 -49.63
C ASN A 7 -9.43 15.82 -49.04
N PHE A 8 -9.00 15.28 -47.89
CA PHE A 8 -7.67 15.58 -47.31
C PHE A 8 -6.62 14.48 -47.53
N PHE A 9 -7.02 13.26 -47.90
CA PHE A 9 -6.11 12.17 -48.25
C PHE A 9 -6.04 11.94 -49.76
N GLY A 10 -5.82 13.02 -50.51
CA GLY A 10 -5.44 13.00 -51.93
C GLY A 10 -3.97 12.63 -52.13
N LYS A 11 -3.50 11.55 -51.50
CA LYS A 11 -2.22 10.90 -51.84
C LYS A 11 -2.50 9.45 -52.18
N GLN A 12 -2.40 9.14 -53.47
CA GLN A 12 -2.23 7.78 -53.97
C GLN A 12 -1.12 7.11 -53.16
N TYR A 13 -1.49 6.16 -52.29
CA TYR A 13 -0.52 5.23 -51.75
C TYR A 13 0.05 4.45 -52.93
N SER A 14 1.37 4.52 -53.08
CA SER A 14 2.12 3.91 -54.17
C SER A 14 1.71 2.45 -54.37
N SER A 15 1.23 2.13 -55.56
CA SER A 15 1.06 0.77 -56.07
C SER A 15 2.44 0.13 -56.27
N GLY A 16 3.04 -0.39 -55.19
CA GLY A 16 4.39 -0.96 -55.22
C GLY A 16 4.85 -1.64 -53.93
N GLY A 17 3.94 -2.17 -53.11
CA GLY A 17 4.28 -2.89 -51.88
C GLY A 17 4.04 -4.40 -52.01
N ARG A 18 5.09 -5.20 -51.82
CA ARG A 18 5.16 -6.68 -51.87
C ARG A 18 4.27 -7.43 -50.86
N TYR A 19 3.35 -6.77 -50.16
CA TYR A 19 2.64 -7.34 -49.02
C TYR A 19 1.19 -7.70 -49.38
N PRO A 20 0.77 -8.96 -49.17
CA PRO A 20 -0.60 -9.36 -49.43
C PRO A 20 -1.55 -8.62 -48.47
N ASN A 21 -2.61 -8.05 -49.03
CA ASN A 21 -3.68 -7.42 -48.26
C ASN A 21 -4.59 -8.51 -47.66
N ILE A 22 -4.16 -9.12 -46.55
CA ILE A 22 -4.84 -10.24 -45.89
C ILE A 22 -5.92 -9.69 -44.94
N SER A 23 -7.14 -10.19 -45.05
CA SER A 23 -8.23 -9.84 -44.13
C SER A 23 -7.96 -10.36 -42.72
N LEU A 24 -8.16 -9.52 -41.70
CA LEU A 24 -8.08 -9.88 -40.28
C LEU A 24 -9.16 -10.89 -39.84
N SER A 25 -10.18 -11.15 -40.67
CA SER A 25 -11.21 -12.17 -40.42
C SER A 25 -10.79 -13.60 -40.78
N THR A 26 -9.66 -13.75 -41.46
CA THR A 26 -9.13 -15.06 -41.90
C THR A 26 -7.85 -15.40 -41.14
N PRO A 27 -7.72 -16.62 -40.58
CA PRO A 27 -6.47 -17.06 -39.97
C PRO A 27 -5.31 -16.93 -40.95
N LEU A 28 -4.22 -16.33 -40.50
CA LEU A 28 -2.98 -16.22 -41.27
C LEU A 28 -2.41 -17.62 -41.51
N GLN A 29 -2.12 -17.94 -42.78
CA GLN A 29 -1.54 -19.22 -43.15
C GLN A 29 -0.07 -19.31 -42.71
N GLY A 30 0.35 -20.49 -42.25
CA GLY A 30 1.75 -20.74 -41.87
C GLY A 30 2.14 -20.33 -40.44
N ILE A 31 1.20 -19.85 -39.61
CA ILE A 31 1.48 -19.59 -38.19
C ILE A 31 1.42 -20.90 -37.38
N PRO A 32 2.34 -21.13 -36.43
CA PRO A 32 2.27 -22.26 -35.51
C PRO A 32 0.92 -22.31 -34.78
N LYS A 33 0.38 -23.53 -34.57
CA LYS A 33 -0.87 -23.68 -33.82
C LYS A 33 -0.65 -23.18 -32.39
N PRO A 34 -1.51 -22.30 -31.87
CA PRO A 34 -1.42 -21.86 -30.48
C PRO A 34 -1.57 -23.05 -29.53
N VAL A 35 -0.68 -23.14 -28.55
CA VAL A 35 -0.82 -24.08 -27.43
C VAL A 35 -1.62 -23.36 -26.36
N PHE A 36 -2.84 -23.84 -26.12
CA PHE A 36 -3.69 -23.34 -25.05
C PHE A 36 -3.37 -24.07 -23.75
N ALA A 37 -3.52 -23.39 -22.62
CA ALA A 37 -3.45 -24.04 -21.32
C ALA A 37 -4.54 -25.12 -21.23
N SER A 38 -4.18 -26.34 -20.85
CA SER A 38 -5.14 -27.33 -20.37
C SER A 38 -5.51 -26.97 -18.94
N VAL A 39 -6.81 -26.89 -18.66
CA VAL A 39 -7.30 -26.76 -17.27
C VAL A 39 -7.25 -28.15 -16.66
N ASP A 40 -6.06 -28.66 -16.35
CA ASP A 40 -5.89 -29.93 -15.65
C ASP A 40 -6.19 -29.74 -14.16
N GLY A 41 -7.42 -29.32 -13.84
CA GLY A 41 -8.17 -29.46 -12.57
C GLY A 41 -7.53 -29.17 -11.21
N GLN A 42 -6.23 -28.96 -11.09
CA GLN A 42 -5.46 -29.03 -9.85
C GLN A 42 -4.11 -28.30 -9.94
N GLU A 43 -4.00 -27.17 -10.65
CA GLU A 43 -2.90 -26.27 -10.30
C GLU A 43 -3.21 -25.69 -8.92
N LYS A 44 -2.72 -26.38 -7.89
CA LYS A 44 -2.63 -25.80 -6.56
C LYS A 44 -1.65 -24.65 -6.70
N TYR A 45 -2.16 -23.43 -6.77
CA TYR A 45 -1.38 -22.19 -6.76
C TYR A 45 -0.73 -21.98 -5.37
N GLU A 46 -0.06 -23.00 -4.87
CA GLU A 46 0.66 -23.02 -3.61
C GLU A 46 1.87 -22.10 -3.72
N THR A 47 2.11 -21.35 -2.65
CA THR A 47 3.29 -20.49 -2.56
C THR A 47 4.46 -21.34 -2.08
N ARG A 48 5.49 -21.45 -2.91
CA ARG A 48 6.74 -22.13 -2.55
C ARG A 48 7.70 -21.12 -1.94
N ILE A 49 8.39 -21.51 -0.88
CA ILE A 49 9.31 -20.66 -0.14
C ILE A 49 10.61 -21.43 0.07
N THR A 50 11.73 -20.81 -0.27
CA THR A 50 13.09 -21.29 -0.01
C THR A 50 13.84 -20.22 0.77
N THR A 51 14.59 -20.60 1.80
CA THR A 51 15.50 -19.68 2.50
C THR A 51 16.92 -19.97 2.04
N LEU A 52 17.63 -18.96 1.55
CA LEU A 52 19.01 -19.07 1.11
C LEU A 52 19.98 -19.10 2.31
N GLU A 53 21.24 -19.43 2.04
CA GLU A 53 22.30 -19.58 3.03
C GLU A 53 22.61 -18.26 3.77
N ASN A 54 22.36 -17.12 3.14
CA ASN A 54 22.50 -15.79 3.74
C ASN A 54 21.24 -15.31 4.48
N GLY A 55 20.20 -16.13 4.61
CA GLY A 55 18.95 -15.78 5.30
C GLY A 55 17.89 -15.07 4.45
N LEU A 56 18.19 -14.72 3.20
CA LEU A 56 17.21 -14.20 2.24
C LEU A 56 16.13 -15.25 1.97
N LYS A 57 14.85 -14.85 2.05
CA LYS A 57 13.75 -15.71 1.65
C LYS A 57 13.39 -15.46 0.18
N VAL A 58 13.16 -16.53 -0.57
CA VAL A 58 12.65 -16.52 -1.94
C VAL A 58 11.27 -17.14 -1.93
N ALA A 59 10.24 -16.37 -2.30
CA ALA A 59 8.86 -16.83 -2.36
C ALA A 59 8.35 -16.74 -3.80
N SER A 60 7.64 -17.78 -4.27
CA SER A 60 7.03 -17.72 -5.60
C SER A 60 5.65 -18.35 -5.65
N GLN A 61 4.79 -17.79 -6.49
CA GLN A 61 3.55 -18.42 -6.91
C GLN A 61 3.50 -18.49 -8.44
N ASN A 62 3.63 -19.70 -8.98
CA ASN A 62 3.51 -19.87 -10.42
C ASN A 62 2.07 -19.60 -10.86
N LYS A 63 1.91 -18.94 -12.01
CA LYS A 63 0.60 -18.61 -12.60
C LYS A 63 0.76 -18.57 -14.10
N PHE A 64 -0.21 -19.14 -14.82
CA PHE A 64 -0.20 -19.12 -16.27
C PHE A 64 -0.11 -17.68 -16.83
N GLY A 65 0.69 -17.51 -17.87
CA GLY A 65 0.89 -16.25 -18.57
C GLY A 65 2.30 -16.08 -19.12
N GLN A 66 2.48 -15.05 -19.93
CA GLN A 66 3.79 -14.68 -20.49
C GLN A 66 4.49 -13.58 -19.68
N PHE A 67 3.81 -13.03 -18.68
CA PHE A 67 4.28 -11.93 -17.83
C PHE A 67 4.35 -12.37 -16.38
N CYS A 68 5.37 -11.88 -15.67
CA CYS A 68 5.58 -12.07 -14.25
C CYS A 68 5.68 -10.72 -13.53
N THR A 69 5.39 -10.72 -12.23
CA THR A 69 5.74 -9.63 -11.32
C THR A 69 6.74 -10.16 -10.31
N VAL A 70 7.92 -9.54 -10.23
CA VAL A 70 9.02 -9.94 -9.36
C VAL A 70 9.51 -8.71 -8.61
N GLY A 71 9.93 -8.87 -7.36
CA GLY A 71 10.39 -7.76 -6.55
C GLY A 71 10.99 -8.16 -5.23
N ILE A 72 11.68 -7.21 -4.60
CA ILE A 72 12.31 -7.37 -3.30
C ILE A 72 11.53 -6.54 -2.30
N LEU A 73 10.99 -7.21 -1.27
CA LEU A 73 10.37 -6.58 -0.12
C LEU A 73 11.35 -6.58 1.03
N ILE A 74 11.42 -5.47 1.75
CA ILE A 74 12.39 -5.21 2.81
C ILE A 74 11.59 -4.79 4.03
N ASN A 75 11.86 -5.42 5.18
CA ASN A 75 11.31 -4.98 6.47
C ASN A 75 12.03 -3.68 6.87
N SER A 76 11.63 -2.56 6.29
CA SER A 76 12.18 -1.22 6.46
C SER A 76 11.08 -0.18 6.19
N GLY A 77 11.23 1.05 6.66
CA GLY A 77 10.19 2.08 6.51
C GLY A 77 10.32 3.14 7.59
N SER A 78 9.40 4.09 7.62
CA SER A 78 9.50 5.24 8.53
C SER A 78 9.50 4.87 10.01
N ARG A 79 8.94 3.70 10.39
CA ARG A 79 8.96 3.21 11.78
C ARG A 79 10.36 2.97 12.34
N TYR A 80 11.35 2.79 11.46
CA TYR A 80 12.71 2.46 11.82
C TYR A 80 13.64 3.68 11.82
N GLU A 81 13.08 4.89 11.75
CA GLU A 81 13.85 6.12 11.63
C GLU A 81 14.12 6.81 12.97
N ALA A 82 13.87 6.18 14.12
CA ALA A 82 14.01 6.81 15.43
C ALA A 82 15.41 7.40 15.69
N LYS A 83 16.46 6.80 15.10
CA LYS A 83 17.87 7.23 15.20
C LYS A 83 18.33 8.10 14.04
N TYR A 84 17.43 8.41 13.10
CA TYR A 84 17.71 9.11 11.85
C TYR A 84 16.82 10.35 11.75
N PRO A 85 17.18 11.35 10.92
CA PRO A 85 16.21 12.37 10.52
C PRO A 85 15.02 11.69 9.84
N SER A 86 13.80 11.92 10.32
CA SER A 86 12.62 11.33 9.69
C SER A 86 12.50 11.76 8.23
N GLY A 87 12.15 10.82 7.34
CA GLY A 87 12.08 11.03 5.90
C GLY A 87 13.08 10.20 5.06
N ILE A 88 13.87 9.32 5.68
CA ILE A 88 14.83 8.46 4.94
C ILE A 88 14.13 7.53 3.97
N ALA A 89 13.10 6.83 4.44
CA ALA A 89 12.20 5.99 3.66
C ALA A 89 11.59 6.74 2.47
N HIS A 90 11.18 8.00 2.69
CA HIS A 90 10.63 8.83 1.63
C HIS A 90 11.68 9.17 0.57
N PHE A 91 12.90 9.53 0.99
CA PHE A 91 14.01 9.78 0.06
C PHE A 91 14.39 8.53 -0.73
N LEU A 92 14.50 7.38 -0.07
CA LEU A 92 14.82 6.10 -0.72
C LEU A 92 13.75 5.67 -1.73
N GLU A 93 12.48 5.95 -1.46
CA GLU A 93 11.39 5.73 -2.43
C GLU A 93 11.59 6.56 -3.70
N LYS A 94 11.97 7.85 -3.60
CA LYS A 94 12.19 8.72 -4.77
C LYS A 94 13.49 8.43 -5.51
N LEU A 95 14.52 8.03 -4.77
CA LEU A 95 15.82 7.64 -5.31
C LEU A 95 15.81 6.22 -5.90
N ALA A 96 14.75 5.44 -5.66
CA ALA A 96 14.61 4.12 -6.24
C ALA A 96 14.69 4.16 -7.77
N PHE A 97 15.43 3.20 -8.34
CA PHE A 97 15.69 3.12 -9.78
C PHE A 97 16.36 4.37 -10.37
N SER A 98 17.18 5.08 -9.57
CA SER A 98 18.14 6.09 -10.07
C SER A 98 19.45 5.43 -10.50
N SER A 99 20.57 6.15 -10.57
CA SER A 99 21.84 5.54 -10.97
C SER A 99 22.36 4.49 -9.98
N THR A 100 22.96 3.44 -10.52
CA THR A 100 23.46 2.26 -9.81
C THR A 100 24.84 1.87 -10.31
N ALA A 101 25.45 0.81 -9.76
CA ALA A 101 26.75 0.35 -10.27
C ALA A 101 26.68 -0.02 -11.77
N GLN A 102 25.64 -0.73 -12.21
CA GLN A 102 25.51 -1.18 -13.61
C GLN A 102 24.87 -0.15 -14.53
N TYR A 103 23.96 0.70 -14.03
CA TYR A 103 23.21 1.66 -14.84
C TYR A 103 23.57 3.10 -14.47
N GLY A 104 23.96 3.89 -15.47
CA GLY A 104 24.41 5.27 -15.27
C GLY A 104 23.29 6.25 -14.91
N SER A 105 22.04 5.92 -15.22
CA SER A 105 20.88 6.78 -14.97
C SER A 105 19.57 6.00 -14.90
N LYS A 106 18.52 6.68 -14.41
CA LYS A 106 17.14 6.18 -14.43
C LYS A 106 16.66 5.84 -15.84
N ASP A 107 17.03 6.62 -16.84
CA ASP A 107 16.63 6.39 -18.23
C ASP A 107 17.21 5.08 -18.78
N GLU A 108 18.45 4.73 -18.43
CA GLU A 108 19.07 3.47 -18.84
C GLU A 108 18.36 2.25 -18.23
N ILE A 109 17.92 2.36 -16.98
CA ILE A 109 17.10 1.35 -16.30
C ILE A 109 15.77 1.17 -17.04
N LEU A 110 15.07 2.27 -17.32
CA LEU A 110 13.76 2.22 -18.00
C LEU A 110 13.88 1.67 -19.43
N LEU A 111 14.89 2.07 -20.21
CA LEU A 111 15.17 1.52 -21.54
C LEU A 111 15.52 0.03 -21.51
N THR A 112 16.15 -0.44 -20.44
CA THR A 112 16.44 -1.87 -20.26
C THR A 112 15.17 -2.65 -19.95
N LEU A 113 14.28 -2.11 -19.13
CA LEU A 113 12.98 -2.71 -18.82
C LEU A 113 12.06 -2.72 -20.04
N GLU A 114 12.06 -1.66 -20.84
CA GLU A 114 11.21 -1.53 -22.04
C GLU A 114 11.46 -2.66 -23.06
N LYS A 115 12.70 -3.14 -23.19
CA LYS A 115 13.07 -4.29 -24.04
C LYS A 115 12.34 -5.58 -23.67
N HIS A 116 11.83 -5.66 -22.44
CA HIS A 116 11.07 -6.79 -21.89
C HIS A 116 9.61 -6.43 -21.60
N GLY A 117 9.11 -5.31 -22.15
CA GLY A 117 7.77 -4.80 -21.86
C GLY A 117 7.57 -4.48 -20.38
N GLY A 118 8.66 -4.13 -19.69
CA GLY A 118 8.73 -4.02 -18.25
C GLY A 118 8.30 -2.66 -17.71
N ILE A 119 7.62 -2.66 -16.57
CA ILE A 119 7.39 -1.48 -15.73
C ILE A 119 7.95 -1.73 -14.34
N CYS A 120 8.46 -0.69 -13.69
CA CYS A 120 8.96 -0.75 -12.32
C CYS A 120 8.24 0.24 -11.41
N ASP A 121 8.16 -0.09 -10.13
CA ASP A 121 7.66 0.79 -9.08
C ASP A 121 8.40 0.55 -7.76
N CYS A 122 8.51 1.58 -6.94
CA CYS A 122 9.00 1.47 -5.57
C CYS A 122 8.02 2.14 -4.63
N GLN A 123 7.60 1.41 -3.61
CA GLN A 123 6.66 1.89 -2.61
C GLN A 123 7.22 1.64 -1.23
N THR A 124 7.22 2.65 -0.38
CA THR A 124 7.51 2.46 1.04
C THR A 124 6.20 2.53 1.84
N SER A 125 6.11 1.87 2.99
CA SER A 125 5.10 2.04 4.03
C SER A 125 5.79 2.43 5.34
N ARG A 126 5.04 2.45 6.45
CA ARG A 126 5.65 2.67 7.77
C ARG A 126 6.62 1.54 8.13
N ASP A 127 6.44 0.33 7.60
CA ASP A 127 7.12 -0.90 8.02
C ASP A 127 7.70 -1.76 6.88
N THR A 128 7.40 -1.46 5.61
CA THR A 128 7.93 -2.21 4.46
C THR A 128 8.34 -1.28 3.31
N THR A 129 9.49 -1.54 2.70
CA THR A 129 9.86 -0.96 1.39
C THR A 129 9.84 -2.05 0.34
N MET A 130 9.26 -1.77 -0.82
CA MET A 130 9.05 -2.74 -1.89
C MET A 130 9.56 -2.19 -3.22
N TYR A 131 10.48 -2.91 -3.85
CA TYR A 131 10.94 -2.68 -5.21
C TYR A 131 10.35 -3.74 -6.11
N ALA A 132 9.54 -3.36 -7.09
CA ALA A 132 8.79 -4.29 -7.92
C ALA A 132 8.97 -4.00 -9.41
N VAL A 133 9.01 -5.06 -10.21
CA VAL A 133 9.04 -5.00 -11.67
C VAL A 133 8.03 -6.00 -12.22
N SER A 134 7.20 -5.55 -13.17
CA SER A 134 6.36 -6.44 -13.98
C SER A 134 6.88 -6.46 -15.41
N ALA A 135 7.22 -7.63 -15.95
CA ALA A 135 7.83 -7.78 -17.27
C ALA A 135 7.52 -9.16 -17.89
N GLU A 136 7.93 -9.39 -19.14
CA GLU A 136 7.86 -10.72 -19.75
C GLU A 136 8.75 -11.73 -19.00
N VAL A 137 8.27 -12.97 -18.84
CA VAL A 137 8.97 -14.06 -18.14
C VAL A 137 10.36 -14.33 -18.74
N LYS A 138 10.52 -14.14 -20.05
CA LYS A 138 11.81 -14.30 -20.76
C LYS A 138 12.87 -13.30 -20.27
N GLY A 139 12.46 -12.17 -19.70
CA GLY A 139 13.33 -11.15 -19.14
C GLY A 139 13.71 -11.37 -17.67
N LEU A 140 13.31 -12.49 -17.05
CA LEU A 140 13.51 -12.72 -15.61
C LEU A 140 14.95 -12.48 -15.15
N ASP A 141 15.94 -13.05 -15.84
CA ASP A 141 17.36 -12.94 -15.46
C ASP A 141 17.81 -11.46 -15.44
N THR A 142 17.44 -10.69 -16.47
CA THR A 142 17.68 -9.24 -16.55
C THR A 142 16.98 -8.50 -15.42
N VAL A 143 15.71 -8.82 -15.15
CA VAL A 143 14.89 -8.14 -14.14
C VAL A 143 15.42 -8.37 -12.73
N VAL A 144 15.80 -9.60 -12.38
CA VAL A 144 16.35 -9.90 -11.05
C VAL A 144 17.75 -9.28 -10.88
N SER A 145 18.58 -9.29 -11.94
CA SER A 145 19.86 -8.57 -11.94
C SER A 145 19.67 -7.07 -11.66
N LEU A 146 18.73 -6.44 -12.36
CA LEU A 146 18.41 -5.01 -12.21
C LEU A 146 17.85 -4.70 -10.82
N LEU A 147 16.95 -5.54 -10.29
CA LEU A 147 16.43 -5.38 -8.92
C LEU A 147 17.55 -5.48 -7.88
N SER A 148 18.45 -6.46 -8.01
CA SER A 148 19.61 -6.58 -7.11
C SER A 148 20.49 -5.35 -7.16
N ASP A 149 20.80 -4.85 -8.35
CA ASP A 149 21.63 -3.66 -8.55
C ASP A 149 20.98 -2.38 -8.00
N ALA A 150 19.68 -2.19 -8.25
CA ALA A 150 18.91 -1.06 -7.74
C ALA A 150 18.80 -1.07 -6.20
N VAL A 151 18.69 -2.24 -5.58
CA VAL A 151 18.56 -2.37 -4.13
C VAL A 151 19.90 -2.30 -3.43
N LEU A 152 20.94 -2.98 -3.93
CA LEU A 152 22.22 -3.19 -3.22
C LEU A 152 23.37 -2.29 -3.70
N GLN A 153 23.27 -1.72 -4.89
CA GLN A 153 24.31 -0.90 -5.50
C GLN A 153 23.85 0.50 -5.96
N PRO A 154 22.97 1.23 -5.24
CA PRO A 154 22.61 2.58 -5.62
C PRO A 154 23.82 3.52 -5.44
N ARG A 155 24.09 4.40 -6.43
CA ARG A 155 25.20 5.37 -6.33
C ARG A 155 24.89 6.53 -5.40
N LEU A 156 23.62 6.95 -5.36
CA LEU A 156 23.13 8.06 -4.54
C LEU A 156 24.02 9.31 -4.73
N LEU A 157 24.13 9.78 -5.97
CA LEU A 157 24.99 10.92 -6.30
C LEU A 157 24.46 12.21 -5.65
N ASP A 158 25.34 13.17 -5.36
CA ASP A 158 24.96 14.42 -4.70
C ASP A 158 23.91 15.21 -5.51
N ASP A 159 24.01 15.22 -6.84
CA ASP A 159 23.04 15.85 -7.73
C ASP A 159 21.67 15.15 -7.73
N GLU A 160 21.65 13.82 -7.68
CA GLU A 160 20.41 13.03 -7.52
C GLU A 160 19.73 13.32 -6.18
N ILE A 161 20.50 13.47 -5.11
CA ILE A 161 20.00 13.83 -3.78
C ILE A 161 19.43 15.25 -3.78
N GLU A 162 20.12 16.22 -4.39
CA GLU A 162 19.62 17.59 -4.50
C GLU A 162 18.33 17.67 -5.34
N MET A 163 18.24 16.94 -6.46
CA MET A 163 16.98 16.82 -7.21
C MET A 163 15.89 16.19 -6.36
N THR A 164 16.21 15.17 -5.57
CA THR A 164 15.26 14.50 -4.67
C THR A 164 14.73 15.45 -3.60
N LYS A 165 15.58 16.33 -3.03
CA LYS A 165 15.12 17.37 -2.10
C LYS A 165 14.07 18.29 -2.74
N MET A 166 14.25 18.65 -4.01
CA MET A 166 13.27 19.45 -4.75
C MET A 166 11.95 18.70 -4.95
N VAL A 167 12.01 17.42 -5.34
CA VAL A 167 10.82 16.56 -5.51
C VAL A 167 10.07 16.43 -4.20
N VAL A 168 10.77 16.14 -3.10
CA VAL A 168 10.17 16.00 -1.76
C VAL A 168 9.53 17.30 -1.31
N ARG A 169 10.17 18.46 -1.53
CA ARG A 169 9.56 19.77 -1.23
C ARG A 169 8.27 19.98 -2.00
N PHE A 170 8.28 19.71 -3.31
CA PHE A 170 7.10 19.86 -4.15
C PHE A 170 5.98 18.92 -3.69
N GLU A 171 6.28 17.68 -3.33
CA GLU A 171 5.26 16.75 -2.81
C GLU A 171 4.69 17.19 -1.46
N LEU A 172 5.50 17.79 -0.59
CA LEU A 172 5.00 18.38 0.66
C LEU A 172 4.10 19.58 0.38
N GLU A 173 4.44 20.42 -0.59
CA GLU A 173 3.59 21.53 -1.04
C GLU A 173 2.27 21.01 -1.63
N ASP A 174 2.32 20.03 -2.53
CA ASP A 174 1.14 19.38 -3.12
C ASP A 174 0.26 18.74 -2.05
N LEU A 175 0.83 17.94 -1.15
CA LEU A 175 0.12 17.31 -0.04
C LEU A 175 -0.61 18.35 0.82
N ASN A 176 0.03 19.49 1.05
CA ASN A 176 -0.55 20.60 1.77
C ASN A 176 -1.69 21.26 0.99
N LEU A 177 -1.58 21.40 -0.33
CA LEU A 177 -2.58 22.04 -1.17
C LEU A 177 -3.71 21.11 -1.61
N ARG A 178 -3.74 19.84 -1.18
CA ARG A 178 -4.84 18.93 -1.54
C ARG A 178 -6.14 19.31 -0.83
N PRO A 179 -7.24 19.51 -1.57
CA PRO A 179 -8.56 19.75 -0.97
C PRO A 179 -9.10 18.55 -0.18
N ASP A 180 -8.71 17.33 -0.56
CA ASP A 180 -8.96 16.12 0.23
C ASP A 180 -7.68 15.73 0.98
N PRO A 181 -7.56 16.06 2.28
CA PRO A 181 -6.35 15.87 3.05
C PRO A 181 -6.23 14.46 3.65
N GLU A 182 -6.89 13.42 3.10
CA GLU A 182 -6.83 12.04 3.63
C GLU A 182 -5.40 11.56 3.96
N PRO A 183 -4.38 11.73 3.09
CA PRO A 183 -3.02 11.29 3.43
C PRO A 183 -2.44 12.07 4.62
N LEU A 184 -2.75 13.37 4.73
CA LEU A 184 -2.31 14.20 5.85
C LEU A 184 -3.04 13.85 7.15
N LEU A 185 -4.35 13.58 7.09
CA LEU A 185 -5.11 13.08 8.25
C LEU A 185 -4.55 11.74 8.73
N THR A 186 -4.15 10.88 7.80
CA THR A 186 -3.49 9.61 8.11
C THR A 186 -2.16 9.84 8.85
N GLU A 187 -1.34 10.81 8.43
CA GLU A 187 -0.14 11.18 9.19
C GLU A 187 -0.46 11.73 10.58
N MET A 188 -1.46 12.61 10.67
CA MET A 188 -1.88 13.25 11.92
C MET A 188 -2.43 12.24 12.93
N ILE A 189 -3.23 11.25 12.51
CA ILE A 189 -3.78 10.25 13.44
C ILE A 189 -2.68 9.33 13.97
N HIS A 190 -1.68 8.99 13.16
CA HIS A 190 -0.53 8.20 13.63
C HIS A 190 0.33 9.00 14.60
N ALA A 191 0.61 10.26 14.29
CA ALA A 191 1.33 11.16 15.21
C ALA A 191 0.56 11.38 16.52
N ALA A 192 -0.78 11.49 16.47
CA ALA A 192 -1.61 11.59 17.66
C ALA A 192 -1.59 10.29 18.48
N ALA A 193 -1.73 9.13 17.84
CA ALA A 193 -1.83 7.85 18.50
C ALA A 193 -0.51 7.38 19.13
N TYR A 194 0.60 7.51 18.41
CA TYR A 194 1.90 6.92 18.76
C TYR A 194 3.00 7.95 19.06
N ARG A 195 2.70 9.26 18.90
CA ARG A 195 3.66 10.36 19.09
C ARG A 195 4.88 10.20 18.18
N SER A 196 6.02 10.76 18.54
CA SER A 196 7.27 10.66 17.78
C SER A 196 7.98 9.32 18.01
N ASN A 197 7.27 8.19 17.93
CA ASN A 197 7.84 6.86 18.14
C ASN A 197 7.26 5.84 17.16
N THR A 198 8.10 4.89 16.73
CA THR A 198 7.76 3.79 15.79
C THR A 198 6.80 4.21 14.68
N VAL A 199 5.59 3.66 14.60
CA VAL A 199 4.61 3.94 13.54
C VAL A 199 3.99 5.35 13.61
N GLY A 200 4.27 6.11 14.67
CA GLY A 200 3.97 7.55 14.78
C GLY A 200 5.02 8.46 14.16
N LEU A 201 6.20 7.92 13.79
CA LEU A 201 7.18 8.66 12.98
C LEU A 201 6.57 9.00 11.61
N PRO A 202 6.81 10.22 11.11
CA PRO A 202 6.19 10.69 9.89
C PRO A 202 6.70 9.89 8.69
N ARG A 203 5.77 9.47 7.83
CA ARG A 203 6.09 8.80 6.56
C ARG A 203 6.70 9.79 5.57
N PHE A 204 6.14 10.99 5.49
CA PHE A 204 6.67 12.06 4.65
C PHE A 204 7.78 12.81 5.39
N CYS A 205 8.86 13.12 4.68
CA CYS A 205 9.98 13.87 5.25
C CYS A 205 9.51 15.26 5.73
N PRO A 206 9.67 15.64 7.01
CA PRO A 206 9.39 16.99 7.47
C PRO A 206 10.27 18.02 6.75
N ALA A 207 9.74 19.22 6.48
CA ALA A 207 10.46 20.27 5.75
C ALA A 207 11.82 20.61 6.38
N ASP A 208 11.90 20.64 7.71
CA ASP A 208 13.13 20.93 8.47
C ASP A 208 14.19 19.81 8.40
N HIS A 209 13.82 18.63 7.90
CA HIS A 209 14.71 17.47 7.76
C HIS A 209 15.24 17.28 6.34
N VAL A 210 14.61 17.89 5.33
CA VAL A 210 15.01 17.78 3.92
C VAL A 210 16.49 18.11 3.72
N GLU A 211 17.01 19.14 4.39
CA GLU A 211 18.42 19.54 4.28
C GLU A 211 19.38 18.71 5.13
N LYS A 212 18.88 17.89 6.04
CA LYS A 212 19.70 17.05 6.94
C LYS A 212 19.99 15.67 6.35
N ILE A 213 19.32 15.31 5.25
CA ILE A 213 19.46 14.00 4.61
C ILE A 213 20.52 14.13 3.52
N ASP A 214 21.64 13.43 3.73
CA ASP A 214 22.75 13.32 2.77
C ASP A 214 23.08 11.84 2.47
N GLN A 215 24.02 11.62 1.56
CA GLN A 215 24.43 10.28 1.14
C GLN A 215 24.91 9.42 2.33
N LYS A 216 25.59 10.01 3.30
CA LYS A 216 26.16 9.29 4.46
C LYS A 216 25.04 8.79 5.37
N VAL A 217 24.03 9.63 5.63
CA VAL A 217 22.85 9.26 6.42
C VAL A 217 22.07 8.14 5.72
N LEU A 218 21.85 8.25 4.41
CA LEU A 218 21.18 7.23 3.61
C LEU A 218 21.94 5.88 3.67
N HIS A 219 23.25 5.87 3.42
CA HIS A 219 24.06 4.65 3.54
C HIS A 219 24.07 4.09 4.96
N SER A 220 24.06 4.94 5.99
CA SER A 220 23.99 4.48 7.38
C SER A 220 22.66 3.82 7.70
N TYR A 221 21.56 4.24 7.08
CA TYR A 221 20.26 3.57 7.22
C TYR A 221 20.25 2.25 6.44
N LEU A 222 20.68 2.27 5.17
CA LEU A 222 20.76 1.07 4.32
C LEU A 222 21.62 -0.02 4.96
N ARG A 223 22.75 0.34 5.58
CA ARG A 223 23.63 -0.60 6.30
C ARG A 223 22.94 -1.37 7.42
N ASN A 224 21.97 -0.76 8.09
CA ASN A 224 21.31 -1.36 9.26
C ASN A 224 20.02 -2.12 8.90
N TYR A 225 19.32 -1.71 7.84
CA TYR A 225 18.00 -2.26 7.52
C TYR A 225 17.95 -3.07 6.23
N TYR A 226 18.88 -2.85 5.29
CA TYR A 226 18.92 -3.57 4.01
C TYR A 226 19.84 -4.78 4.12
N CYS A 227 19.44 -5.73 4.99
CA CYS A 227 20.14 -6.98 5.24
C CYS A 227 19.33 -8.17 4.68
N PRO A 228 19.98 -9.23 4.16
CA PRO A 228 19.29 -10.39 3.58
C PRO A 228 18.21 -11.00 4.47
N GLU A 229 18.43 -11.08 5.79
CA GLU A 229 17.48 -11.66 6.75
C GLU A 229 16.18 -10.85 6.88
N ARG A 230 16.21 -9.57 6.49
CA ARG A 230 15.07 -8.64 6.45
C ARG A 230 14.47 -8.52 5.05
N MET A 231 14.88 -9.36 4.10
CA MET A 231 14.47 -9.28 2.70
C MET A 231 13.72 -10.53 2.25
N VAL A 232 12.75 -10.32 1.36
CA VAL A 232 12.07 -11.38 0.61
C VAL A 232 12.12 -11.04 -0.87
N LEU A 233 12.70 -11.92 -1.69
CA LEU A 233 12.49 -11.90 -3.13
C LEU A 233 11.19 -12.65 -3.43
N ALA A 234 10.16 -11.94 -3.86
CA ALA A 234 8.88 -12.53 -4.23
C ALA A 234 8.66 -12.50 -5.75
N GLY A 235 8.06 -13.56 -6.31
CA GLY A 235 7.74 -13.65 -7.73
C GLY A 235 6.41 -14.32 -8.03
N VAL A 236 5.60 -13.73 -8.92
CA VAL A 236 4.30 -14.26 -9.34
C VAL A 236 4.29 -14.43 -10.86
N GLY A 237 3.79 -15.58 -11.33
CA GLY A 237 3.86 -15.94 -12.75
C GLY A 237 5.22 -16.47 -13.18
N ILE A 238 5.95 -17.06 -12.23
CA ILE A 238 7.31 -17.59 -12.43
C ILE A 238 7.45 -18.95 -11.76
N GLU A 239 8.27 -19.83 -12.34
CA GLU A 239 8.65 -21.08 -11.69
C GLU A 239 9.60 -20.84 -10.51
N HIS A 240 9.41 -21.58 -9.43
CA HIS A 240 10.16 -21.38 -8.20
C HIS A 240 11.67 -21.57 -8.37
N GLU A 241 12.09 -22.66 -9.02
CA GLU A 241 13.51 -22.96 -9.20
C GLU A 241 14.22 -21.88 -10.02
N GLN A 242 13.57 -21.36 -11.07
CA GLN A 242 14.11 -20.27 -11.89
C GLN A 242 14.34 -18.99 -11.06
N LEU A 243 13.41 -18.66 -10.16
CA LEU A 243 13.55 -17.51 -9.26
C LEU A 243 14.66 -17.74 -8.22
N VAL A 244 14.75 -18.95 -7.65
CA VAL A 244 15.81 -19.32 -6.71
C VAL A 244 17.19 -19.27 -7.35
N ASP A 245 17.33 -19.75 -8.59
CA ASP A 245 18.59 -19.69 -9.34
C ASP A 245 19.01 -18.24 -9.61
N CYS A 246 18.07 -17.37 -9.99
CA CYS A 246 18.34 -15.94 -10.13
C CYS A 246 18.72 -15.30 -8.78
N ALA A 247 18.06 -15.68 -7.69
CA ALA A 247 18.39 -15.19 -6.34
C ALA A 247 19.81 -15.60 -5.92
N ARG A 248 20.19 -16.86 -6.15
CA ARG A 248 21.56 -17.34 -5.88
C ARG A 248 22.59 -16.57 -6.70
N LYS A 249 22.31 -16.34 -7.98
CA LYS A 249 23.21 -15.64 -8.90
C LYS A 249 23.42 -14.17 -8.53
N TYR A 250 22.34 -13.48 -8.13
CA TYR A 250 22.36 -12.01 -8.00
C TYR A 250 22.22 -11.48 -6.58
N LEU A 251 21.89 -12.28 -5.57
CA LEU A 251 21.65 -11.81 -4.19
C LEU A 251 22.43 -12.57 -3.11
N LEU A 252 22.99 -13.75 -3.40
CA LEU A 252 23.64 -14.57 -2.37
C LEU A 252 24.98 -13.98 -1.89
N ASP A 253 25.91 -13.74 -2.83
CA ASP A 253 27.29 -13.32 -2.55
C ASP A 253 27.56 -11.85 -2.93
N VAL A 254 26.50 -11.04 -3.06
CA VAL A 254 26.63 -9.63 -3.43
C VAL A 254 26.85 -8.77 -2.18
N LYS A 255 28.01 -8.11 -2.14
CA LYS A 255 28.32 -7.13 -1.10
C LYS A 255 27.69 -5.79 -1.44
N PRO A 256 26.78 -5.24 -0.62
CA PRO A 256 26.18 -3.95 -0.91
C PRO A 256 27.21 -2.81 -0.87
N VAL A 257 26.92 -1.71 -1.57
CA VAL A 257 27.82 -0.54 -1.71
C VAL A 257 28.19 0.08 -0.35
N TRP A 258 27.29 0.02 0.63
CA TRP A 258 27.52 0.52 1.99
C TRP A 258 28.33 -0.44 2.89
N GLY A 259 28.76 -1.59 2.37
CA GLY A 259 29.56 -2.61 3.04
C GLY A 259 28.74 -3.68 3.79
N ALA A 260 29.33 -4.88 3.95
CA ALA A 260 28.74 -5.97 4.73
C ALA A 260 28.86 -5.67 6.24
N SER A 261 27.76 -5.76 6.98
CA SER A 261 27.69 -5.37 8.38
C SER A 261 27.86 -6.56 9.32
N ASN A 262 28.72 -6.41 10.33
CA ASN A 262 28.50 -7.05 11.63
C ASN A 262 27.44 -6.18 12.33
N VAL A 263 26.21 -6.67 12.44
CA VAL A 263 25.01 -5.94 12.92
C VAL A 263 25.21 -5.41 14.35
N PHE A 264 24.89 -4.14 14.63
CA PHE A 264 24.89 -3.64 16.02
C PHE A 264 23.73 -2.74 16.46
N ASP A 265 22.81 -2.25 15.61
CA ASP A 265 21.87 -1.24 16.12
C ASP A 265 20.49 -1.12 15.45
N VAL A 266 19.95 -2.26 14.99
CA VAL A 266 18.55 -2.33 14.53
C VAL A 266 17.60 -1.90 15.65
N ASP A 267 16.71 -0.97 15.35
CA ASP A 267 15.61 -0.63 16.27
C ASP A 267 14.56 -1.75 16.32
N LEU A 268 14.36 -2.31 17.52
CA LEU A 268 13.39 -3.35 17.85
C LEU A 268 12.26 -2.80 18.74
N SER A 269 12.10 -1.47 18.80
CA SER A 269 11.07 -0.82 19.60
C SER A 269 9.67 -1.23 19.12
N VAL A 270 8.84 -1.54 20.10
CA VAL A 270 7.44 -1.91 19.92
C VAL A 270 6.57 -0.65 19.95
N ALA A 271 5.58 -0.58 19.06
CA ALA A 271 4.60 0.49 19.05
C ALA A 271 3.79 0.52 20.35
N GLN A 272 3.64 1.72 20.91
CA GLN A 272 2.87 1.95 22.13
C GLN A 272 1.79 2.98 21.83
N TYR A 273 0.52 2.55 21.86
CA TYR A 273 -0.57 3.50 21.75
C TYR A 273 -0.62 4.38 23.00
N THR A 274 -0.57 5.69 22.76
CA THR A 274 -0.59 6.71 23.80
C THR A 274 -1.82 7.58 23.74
N GLY A 275 -2.59 7.55 22.65
CA GLY A 275 -3.64 8.52 22.39
C GLY A 275 -3.13 9.96 22.30
N GLY A 276 -3.99 10.86 21.83
CA GLY A 276 -3.63 12.26 21.69
C GLY A 276 -4.55 13.00 20.74
N ILE A 277 -4.28 14.29 20.58
CA ILE A 277 -4.99 15.16 19.65
C ILE A 277 -3.99 16.02 18.90
N VAL A 278 -4.09 16.00 17.58
CA VAL A 278 -3.33 16.89 16.69
C VAL A 278 -4.35 17.72 15.95
N LYS A 279 -4.13 19.03 15.90
CA LYS A 279 -4.98 19.99 15.19
C LYS A 279 -4.12 20.80 14.25
N MET A 280 -4.66 21.06 13.07
CA MET A 280 -4.04 21.94 12.09
C MET A 280 -5.11 22.89 11.59
N GLU A 281 -4.88 24.18 11.77
CA GLU A 281 -5.71 25.23 11.18
C GLU A 281 -5.06 25.64 9.86
N LYS A 282 -5.87 25.67 8.80
CA LYS A 282 -5.37 26.00 7.48
C LYS A 282 -6.44 26.73 6.68
N ASP A 283 -6.02 27.85 6.09
CA ASP A 283 -6.83 28.56 5.12
C ASP A 283 -6.74 27.86 3.75
N MET A 284 -7.89 27.43 3.24
CA MET A 284 -8.03 26.75 1.96
C MET A 284 -8.83 27.57 0.95
N SER A 285 -9.13 28.85 1.25
CA SER A 285 -9.92 29.72 0.36
C SER A 285 -9.30 29.87 -1.02
N ASP A 286 -7.98 29.85 -1.09
CA ASP A 286 -7.20 30.18 -2.30
C ASP A 286 -6.75 28.95 -3.09
N VAL A 287 -7.04 27.74 -2.58
CA VAL A 287 -6.53 26.48 -3.14
C VAL A 287 -7.39 25.96 -4.32
N SER A 288 -8.62 26.46 -4.49
CA SER A 288 -9.50 26.07 -5.60
C SER A 288 -9.54 27.12 -6.73
N LEU A 289 -8.55 27.11 -7.63
CA LEU A 289 -8.56 27.94 -8.85
C LEU A 289 -9.25 27.27 -10.07
N GLY A 290 -9.92 26.12 -9.86
CA GLY A 290 -10.65 25.40 -10.90
C GLY A 290 -12.06 25.94 -11.17
N PRO A 291 -12.70 25.59 -12.30
CA PRO A 291 -14.05 26.06 -12.66
C PRO A 291 -15.16 25.56 -11.71
N THR A 292 -14.87 24.53 -10.91
CA THR A 292 -15.72 24.01 -9.84
C THR A 292 -14.99 24.14 -8.51
N PRO A 293 -15.20 25.23 -7.76
CA PRO A 293 -14.57 25.40 -6.45
C PRO A 293 -15.04 24.29 -5.52
N ILE A 294 -14.08 23.65 -4.84
CA ILE A 294 -14.37 22.65 -3.82
C ILE A 294 -14.81 23.41 -2.57
N PRO A 295 -15.90 22.96 -1.89
CA PRO A 295 -16.34 23.63 -0.68
C PRO A 295 -15.24 23.58 0.39
N GLU A 296 -15.16 24.65 1.19
CA GLU A 296 -14.33 24.64 2.38
C GLU A 296 -14.92 23.66 3.39
N LEU A 297 -14.16 22.61 3.71
CA LEU A 297 -14.58 21.55 4.62
C LEU A 297 -13.64 21.47 5.82
N THR A 298 -14.20 21.21 6.98
CA THR A 298 -13.43 20.72 8.12
C THR A 298 -13.37 19.20 8.06
N HIS A 299 -12.16 18.66 8.21
CA HIS A 299 -11.91 17.23 8.25
C HIS A 299 -11.52 16.79 9.66
N ILE A 300 -12.08 15.67 10.10
CA ILE A 300 -11.71 15.03 11.36
C ILE A 300 -11.37 13.56 11.10
N MET A 301 -10.43 13.04 11.88
CA MET A 301 -10.15 11.60 11.95
C MET A 301 -10.09 11.20 13.42
N ILE A 302 -11.04 10.38 13.84
CA ILE A 302 -11.10 9.85 15.20
C ILE A 302 -10.71 8.38 15.12
N GLY A 303 -9.75 7.95 15.94
CA GLY A 303 -9.25 6.57 15.91
C GLY A 303 -8.95 6.00 17.29
N LEU A 304 -9.18 4.70 17.42
CA LEU A 304 -8.87 3.89 18.59
C LEU A 304 -7.80 2.86 18.23
N GLU A 305 -7.07 2.39 19.24
CA GLU A 305 -6.17 1.25 19.08
C GLU A 305 -6.97 0.02 18.61
N SER A 306 -6.47 -0.66 17.58
CA SER A 306 -6.95 -1.97 17.13
C SER A 306 -5.89 -3.03 17.39
N CYS A 307 -5.76 -4.03 16.53
CA CYS A 307 -4.91 -5.19 16.72
C CYS A 307 -3.77 -5.26 15.70
N SER A 308 -2.77 -6.09 16.03
CA SER A 308 -1.75 -6.52 15.06
C SER A 308 -2.35 -7.45 14.00
N PHE A 309 -1.78 -7.50 12.80
CA PHE A 309 -2.19 -8.44 11.76
C PHE A 309 -1.77 -9.90 12.08
N LEU A 310 -0.93 -10.09 13.10
CA LEU A 310 -0.53 -11.40 13.62
C LEU A 310 -1.53 -11.98 14.61
N GLU A 311 -2.39 -11.15 15.20
CA GLU A 311 -3.37 -11.54 16.20
C GLU A 311 -4.62 -12.15 15.56
N GLU A 312 -5.34 -12.97 16.33
CA GLU A 312 -6.58 -13.62 15.85
C GLU A 312 -7.69 -12.61 15.55
N ASP A 313 -7.65 -11.47 16.25
CA ASP A 313 -8.62 -10.37 16.16
C ASP A 313 -8.55 -9.60 14.83
N PHE A 314 -7.48 -9.79 14.04
CA PHE A 314 -7.30 -9.10 12.77
C PHE A 314 -8.45 -9.31 11.79
N ILE A 315 -8.94 -10.56 11.67
CA ILE A 315 -10.05 -10.88 10.77
C ILE A 315 -11.38 -10.30 11.29
N PRO A 316 -11.73 -10.41 12.58
CA PRO A 316 -12.83 -9.65 13.17
C PRO A 316 -12.78 -8.14 12.90
N PHE A 317 -11.62 -7.48 13.08
CA PHE A 317 -11.48 -6.05 12.78
C PHE A 317 -11.64 -5.75 11.28
N ALA A 318 -11.15 -6.61 10.39
CA ALA A 318 -11.38 -6.45 8.95
C ALA A 318 -12.87 -6.57 8.58
N VAL A 319 -13.61 -7.48 9.22
CA VAL A 319 -15.07 -7.60 9.05
C VAL A 319 -15.78 -6.39 9.63
N LEU A 320 -15.39 -5.91 10.82
CA LEU A 320 -15.93 -4.70 11.43
C LEU A 320 -15.71 -3.47 10.54
N ASN A 321 -14.51 -3.30 9.99
CA ASN A 321 -14.21 -2.22 9.05
C ASN A 321 -15.12 -2.28 7.81
N MET A 322 -15.36 -3.49 7.28
CA MET A 322 -16.27 -3.70 6.15
C MET A 322 -17.74 -3.42 6.51
N MET A 323 -18.17 -3.72 7.74
CA MET A 323 -19.52 -3.38 8.24
C MET A 323 -19.71 -1.88 8.37
N MET A 324 -18.71 -1.18 8.91
CA MET A 324 -18.74 0.28 9.08
C MET A 324 -18.71 0.98 7.72
N GLY A 325 -17.79 0.56 6.85
CA GLY A 325 -17.68 1.01 5.47
C GLY A 325 -17.69 2.53 5.34
N GLY A 326 -18.64 3.06 4.57
CA GLY A 326 -18.79 4.49 4.34
C GLY A 326 -18.49 4.93 2.91
N GLY A 327 -18.05 6.17 2.77
CA GLY A 327 -17.66 6.79 1.51
C GLY A 327 -17.94 8.29 1.46
N GLY A 328 -17.71 8.87 0.28
CA GLY A 328 -18.13 10.24 0.00
C GLY A 328 -19.58 10.33 -0.46
N SER A 329 -20.28 11.39 -0.06
CA SER A 329 -21.68 11.67 -0.42
C SER A 329 -21.91 11.82 -1.92
N PHE A 330 -20.88 12.19 -2.69
CA PHE A 330 -20.93 12.37 -4.14
C PHE A 330 -20.33 11.20 -4.92
N SER A 331 -20.21 10.00 -4.33
CA SER A 331 -19.70 8.84 -5.06
C SER A 331 -20.66 8.44 -6.18
N ALA A 332 -20.35 8.89 -7.41
CA ALA A 332 -21.02 8.44 -8.62
C ALA A 332 -20.66 6.98 -8.86
N GLY A 333 -21.55 6.05 -8.54
CA GLY A 333 -21.39 4.66 -8.91
C GLY A 333 -22.61 3.80 -8.60
N GLY A 334 -22.58 2.60 -9.17
CA GLY A 334 -23.67 1.64 -9.02
C GLY A 334 -23.65 0.86 -7.70
N PRO A 335 -24.60 -0.06 -7.53
CA PRO A 335 -24.65 -0.99 -6.41
C PRO A 335 -23.31 -1.72 -6.19
N GLY A 336 -22.96 -1.98 -4.93
CA GLY A 336 -21.72 -2.68 -4.55
C GLY A 336 -20.66 -1.80 -3.89
N LYS A 337 -20.79 -0.47 -3.94
CA LYS A 337 -19.88 0.49 -3.29
C LYS A 337 -20.04 0.65 -1.78
N GLY A 338 -20.75 -0.25 -1.10
CA GLY A 338 -20.98 -0.16 0.35
C GLY A 338 -22.11 0.80 0.78
N MET A 339 -23.08 1.09 -0.09
CA MET A 339 -24.24 1.97 0.24
C MET A 339 -25.12 1.49 1.41
N PHE A 340 -25.00 0.21 1.79
CA PHE A 340 -25.72 -0.38 2.92
C PHE A 340 -24.84 -0.55 4.17
N THR A 341 -23.66 0.05 4.20
CA THR A 341 -22.78 0.02 5.39
C THR A 341 -23.27 1.00 6.44
N ARG A 342 -22.86 0.82 7.70
CA ARG A 342 -23.39 1.60 8.83
C ARG A 342 -23.14 3.10 8.65
N LEU A 343 -21.93 3.51 8.29
CA LEU A 343 -21.62 4.93 8.08
C LEU A 343 -22.41 5.52 6.90
N TYR A 344 -22.65 4.74 5.84
CA TYR A 344 -23.46 5.23 4.74
C TYR A 344 -24.93 5.43 5.15
N LEU A 345 -25.53 4.47 5.84
CA LEU A 345 -26.95 4.50 6.23
C LEU A 345 -27.24 5.43 7.40
N ASN A 346 -26.40 5.42 8.44
CA ASN A 346 -26.61 6.19 9.66
C ASN A 346 -26.07 7.61 9.54
N VAL A 347 -24.96 7.81 8.82
CA VAL A 347 -24.32 9.12 8.69
C VAL A 347 -24.74 9.80 7.39
N LEU A 348 -24.30 9.29 6.24
CA LEU A 348 -24.44 10.01 4.95
C LEU A 348 -25.91 10.19 4.53
N ASN A 349 -26.75 9.15 4.67
CA ASN A 349 -28.16 9.24 4.29
C ASN A 349 -29.01 10.10 5.22
N ARG A 350 -28.65 10.21 6.51
CA ARG A 350 -29.44 10.97 7.51
C ARG A 350 -28.95 12.40 7.68
N HIS A 351 -27.67 12.63 7.45
CA HIS A 351 -27.01 13.91 7.63
C HIS A 351 -26.49 14.38 6.26
N HIS A 352 -27.40 14.92 5.44
CA HIS A 352 -27.14 15.35 4.06
C HIS A 352 -26.01 16.40 3.91
N TRP A 353 -25.59 17.01 5.01
CA TRP A 353 -24.53 18.01 5.07
C TRP A 353 -23.14 17.40 5.34
N MET A 354 -23.08 16.10 5.66
CA MET A 354 -21.83 15.33 5.72
C MET A 354 -21.34 15.08 4.30
N TYR A 355 -20.06 15.34 4.04
CA TYR A 355 -19.42 15.14 2.73
C TYR A 355 -18.73 13.78 2.63
N ASN A 356 -18.13 13.32 3.72
CA ASN A 356 -17.47 12.03 3.81
C ASN A 356 -17.68 11.45 5.21
N ALA A 357 -17.80 10.12 5.27
CA ALA A 357 -17.71 9.35 6.50
C ALA A 357 -17.23 7.95 6.12
N THR A 358 -15.96 7.64 6.38
CA THR A 358 -15.32 6.40 5.93
C THR A 358 -14.50 5.79 7.05
N ALA A 359 -14.64 4.48 7.26
CA ALA A 359 -13.86 3.71 8.22
C ALA A 359 -12.58 3.15 7.61
N TYR A 360 -11.49 3.18 8.38
CA TYR A 360 -10.18 2.69 8.02
C TYR A 360 -9.65 1.78 9.12
N HIS A 361 -9.02 0.67 8.72
CA HIS A 361 -8.30 -0.21 9.63
C HIS A 361 -6.85 -0.33 9.17
N HIS A 362 -5.95 0.31 9.90
CA HIS A 362 -4.51 0.16 9.74
C HIS A 362 -4.02 -0.90 10.72
N SER A 363 -3.21 -1.84 10.26
CA SER A 363 -2.68 -2.90 11.10
C SER A 363 -1.21 -3.12 10.78
N TYR A 364 -0.40 -3.19 11.83
CA TYR A 364 1.04 -3.35 11.82
C TYR A 364 1.43 -4.64 12.55
N GLU A 365 2.72 -4.98 12.55
CA GLU A 365 3.21 -6.21 13.16
C GLU A 365 2.92 -6.29 14.67
N ASP A 366 2.83 -5.15 15.34
CA ASP A 366 2.79 -5.01 16.79
C ASP A 366 1.70 -4.09 17.34
N SER A 367 0.90 -3.44 16.49
CA SER A 367 -0.24 -2.60 16.88
C SER A 367 -1.16 -2.34 15.68
N GLY A 368 -2.28 -1.64 15.89
CA GLY A 368 -3.16 -1.20 14.82
C GLY A 368 -4.01 0.01 15.22
N LEU A 369 -4.67 0.61 14.23
CA LEU A 369 -5.64 1.68 14.39
C LEU A 369 -6.93 1.37 13.64
N LEU A 370 -8.07 1.54 14.32
CA LEU A 370 -9.38 1.63 13.69
C LEU A 370 -9.83 3.09 13.76
N CYS A 371 -10.06 3.71 12.60
CA CYS A 371 -10.36 5.14 12.51
C CYS A 371 -11.58 5.41 11.64
N ILE A 372 -12.25 6.54 11.89
CA ILE A 372 -13.28 7.08 11.01
C ILE A 372 -12.84 8.49 10.58
N HIS A 373 -12.63 8.67 9.29
CA HIS A 373 -12.47 9.98 8.65
C HIS A 373 -13.85 10.51 8.31
N ALA A 374 -14.13 11.75 8.70
CA ALA A 374 -15.33 12.44 8.31
C ALA A 374 -15.05 13.89 7.90
N SER A 375 -15.85 14.43 6.99
CA SER A 375 -15.75 15.83 6.55
C SER A 375 -17.12 16.49 6.41
N ALA A 376 -17.18 17.77 6.78
CA ALA A 376 -18.40 18.59 6.77
C ALA A 376 -18.08 20.08 6.73
N ASP A 377 -19.10 20.92 6.59
CA ASP A 377 -18.97 22.38 6.72
C ASP A 377 -18.42 22.79 8.11
N PRO A 378 -17.50 23.77 8.20
CA PRO A 378 -16.93 24.23 9.47
C PRO A 378 -17.94 24.62 10.56
N ARG A 379 -19.15 25.03 10.18
CA ARG A 379 -20.21 25.39 11.13
C ARG A 379 -20.80 24.20 11.88
N GLN A 380 -20.62 22.98 11.38
CA GLN A 380 -21.24 21.76 11.89
C GLN A 380 -20.24 20.77 12.51
N VAL A 381 -19.04 21.24 12.84
CA VAL A 381 -17.96 20.40 13.39
C VAL A 381 -18.36 19.75 14.71
N ARG A 382 -19.09 20.48 15.56
CA ARG A 382 -19.55 19.94 16.84
C ARG A 382 -20.49 18.75 16.64
N GLU A 383 -21.49 18.92 15.80
CA GLU A 383 -22.46 17.89 15.45
C GLU A 383 -21.78 16.71 14.75
N MET A 384 -20.82 16.97 13.86
CA MET A 384 -20.03 15.95 13.17
C MET A 384 -19.30 15.06 14.18
N VAL A 385 -18.55 15.66 15.12
CA VAL A 385 -17.82 14.90 16.16
C VAL A 385 -18.79 14.08 17.01
N GLU A 386 -19.95 14.64 17.38
CA GLU A 386 -20.96 13.92 18.17
C GLU A 386 -21.50 12.68 17.42
N ILE A 387 -21.82 12.84 16.13
CA ILE A 387 -22.32 11.74 15.28
C ILE A 387 -21.27 10.64 15.16
N ILE A 388 -20.03 10.98 14.81
CA ILE A 388 -18.97 9.97 14.65
C ILE A 388 -18.68 9.27 15.99
N THR A 389 -18.64 10.00 17.09
CA THR A 389 -18.46 9.41 18.43
C THR A 389 -19.62 8.46 18.78
N ARG A 390 -20.85 8.81 18.40
CA ARG A 390 -22.02 7.95 18.58
C ARG A 390 -21.91 6.67 17.76
N GLU A 391 -21.41 6.74 16.52
CA GLU A 391 -21.17 5.54 15.71
C GLU A 391 -20.11 4.63 16.37
N PHE A 392 -19.05 5.18 16.96
CA PHE A 392 -18.08 4.39 17.75
C PHE A 392 -18.72 3.65 18.92
N ILE A 393 -19.70 4.25 19.57
CA ILE A 393 -20.40 3.62 20.69
C ILE A 393 -21.42 2.60 20.19
N GLN A 394 -22.10 2.88 19.09
CA GLN A 394 -23.02 1.92 18.47
C GLN A 394 -22.28 0.70 17.89
N MET A 395 -20.99 0.81 17.59
CA MET A 395 -20.16 -0.36 17.31
C MET A 395 -20.16 -1.36 18.47
N ALA A 396 -20.27 -0.92 19.73
CA ALA A 396 -20.37 -1.79 20.91
C ALA A 396 -21.66 -2.62 20.99
N GLY A 397 -22.68 -2.23 20.23
CA GLY A 397 -23.95 -2.93 20.21
C GLY A 397 -23.89 -4.26 19.44
N ASN A 398 -24.95 -5.05 19.59
CA ASN A 398 -25.11 -6.27 18.81
C ASN A 398 -25.20 -5.97 17.32
N ALA A 399 -24.39 -6.67 16.53
CA ALA A 399 -24.50 -6.67 15.08
C ALA A 399 -25.78 -7.41 14.64
N GLY A 400 -26.52 -6.82 13.70
CA GLY A 400 -27.59 -7.52 12.99
C GLY A 400 -27.01 -8.65 12.14
N GLU A 401 -27.68 -9.80 12.11
CA GLU A 401 -27.20 -10.97 11.36
C GLU A 401 -27.03 -10.66 9.86
N MET A 402 -27.98 -9.94 9.27
CA MET A 402 -27.93 -9.56 7.85
C MET A 402 -26.79 -8.61 7.50
N GLU A 403 -26.45 -7.66 8.38
CA GLU A 403 -25.35 -6.73 8.11
C GLU A 403 -23.99 -7.42 8.26
N LEU A 404 -23.85 -8.34 9.22
CA LEU A 404 -22.65 -9.14 9.42
C LEU A 404 -22.40 -10.06 8.22
N GLU A 405 -23.41 -10.82 7.78
CA GLU A 405 -23.26 -11.71 6.63
C GLU A 405 -23.00 -10.95 5.33
N ARG A 406 -23.58 -9.74 5.17
CA ARG A 406 -23.25 -8.85 4.06
C ARG A 406 -21.78 -8.44 4.09
N ALA A 407 -21.27 -8.00 5.24
CA ALA A 407 -19.88 -7.58 5.37
C ALA A 407 -18.89 -8.73 5.17
N LYS A 408 -19.16 -9.92 5.72
CA LYS A 408 -18.36 -11.12 5.45
C LYS A 408 -18.33 -11.46 3.96
N THR A 409 -19.48 -11.38 3.29
CA THR A 409 -19.59 -11.65 1.85
C THR A 409 -18.81 -10.61 1.04
N GLN A 410 -18.94 -9.33 1.40
CA GLN A 410 -18.22 -8.24 0.75
C GLN A 410 -16.71 -8.34 0.95
N LEU A 411 -16.23 -8.66 2.17
CA LEU A 411 -14.82 -8.84 2.45
C LEU A 411 -14.21 -10.03 1.67
N LYS A 412 -14.91 -11.18 1.63
CA LYS A 412 -14.49 -12.32 0.79
C LYS A 412 -14.45 -11.95 -0.70
N SER A 413 -15.47 -11.25 -1.19
CA SER A 413 -15.52 -10.82 -2.59
C SER A 413 -14.34 -9.90 -2.92
N MET A 414 -14.08 -8.90 -2.07
CA MET A 414 -12.98 -7.95 -2.23
C MET A 414 -11.62 -8.66 -2.19
N LEU A 415 -11.40 -9.58 -1.24
CA LEU A 415 -10.17 -10.37 -1.17
C LEU A 415 -9.93 -11.15 -2.47
N MET A 416 -10.95 -11.88 -2.95
CA MET A 416 -10.80 -12.73 -4.13
C MET A 416 -10.62 -11.93 -5.42
N MET A 417 -11.37 -10.84 -5.60
CA MET A 417 -11.27 -9.96 -6.77
C MET A 417 -9.91 -9.25 -6.83
N ASN A 418 -9.39 -8.78 -5.69
CA ASN A 418 -8.07 -8.14 -5.64
C ASN A 418 -6.95 -9.10 -6.06
N LEU A 419 -7.07 -10.39 -5.67
CA LEU A 419 -6.10 -11.45 -6.02
C LEU A 419 -6.18 -11.92 -7.48
N GLU A 420 -6.97 -11.27 -8.34
CA GLU A 420 -6.90 -11.48 -9.79
C GLU A 420 -5.67 -10.80 -10.40
N SER A 421 -5.28 -9.65 -9.83
CA SER A 421 -4.17 -8.81 -10.28
C SER A 421 -2.81 -9.34 -9.82
N ARG A 422 -1.89 -9.60 -10.75
CA ARG A 422 -0.56 -10.16 -10.43
C ARG A 422 0.26 -9.28 -9.45
N PRO A 423 0.32 -7.95 -9.61
CA PRO A 423 0.98 -7.09 -8.63
C PRO A 423 0.42 -7.22 -7.21
N VAL A 424 -0.90 -7.36 -7.07
CA VAL A 424 -1.55 -7.52 -5.76
C VAL A 424 -1.21 -8.88 -5.14
N ILE A 425 -1.18 -9.94 -5.95
CA ILE A 425 -0.72 -11.26 -5.51
C ILE A 425 0.74 -11.20 -5.05
N PHE A 426 1.60 -10.47 -5.79
CA PHE A 426 3.00 -10.30 -5.44
C PHE A 426 3.17 -9.61 -4.10
N GLU A 427 2.43 -8.53 -3.86
CA GLU A 427 2.42 -7.83 -2.58
C GLU A 427 1.91 -8.73 -1.44
N ASP A 428 0.81 -9.48 -1.66
CA ASP A 428 0.26 -10.42 -0.70
C ASP A 428 1.26 -11.53 -0.32
N VAL A 429 1.89 -12.16 -1.31
CA VAL A 429 2.93 -13.18 -1.10
C VAL A 429 4.11 -12.57 -0.34
N GLY A 430 4.61 -11.43 -0.82
CA GLY A 430 5.79 -10.77 -0.27
C GLY A 430 5.59 -10.37 1.19
N ARG A 431 4.53 -9.63 1.49
CA ARG A 431 4.27 -9.11 2.85
C ARG A 431 4.01 -10.23 3.85
N GLN A 432 3.21 -11.24 3.50
CA GLN A 432 2.94 -12.34 4.42
C GLN A 432 4.21 -13.14 4.75
N VAL A 433 5.06 -13.41 3.75
CA VAL A 433 6.33 -14.14 3.95
C VAL A 433 7.36 -13.29 4.69
N LEU A 434 7.38 -11.98 4.44
CA LEU A 434 8.24 -11.04 5.14
C LEU A 434 7.95 -11.05 6.64
N SER A 435 6.67 -10.91 7.02
CA SER A 435 6.26 -10.80 8.42
C SER A 435 6.18 -12.15 9.14
N THR A 436 5.65 -13.20 8.49
CA THR A 436 5.35 -14.49 9.17
C THR A 436 6.23 -15.65 8.73
N GLY A 437 7.05 -15.47 7.68
CA GLY A 437 7.81 -16.56 7.06
C GLY A 437 6.96 -17.56 6.25
N LYS A 438 5.64 -17.37 6.20
CA LYS A 438 4.69 -18.23 5.47
C LYS A 438 3.58 -17.38 4.83
N ARG A 439 2.75 -17.98 4.00
CA ARG A 439 1.56 -17.33 3.44
C ARG A 439 0.31 -18.14 3.80
N LYS A 440 -0.66 -17.52 4.45
CA LYS A 440 -2.02 -18.04 4.62
C LYS A 440 -2.74 -18.00 3.28
N LEU A 441 -3.35 -19.12 2.90
CA LEU A 441 -3.98 -19.22 1.59
C LEU A 441 -5.31 -18.46 1.57
N PRO A 442 -5.74 -17.91 0.41
CA PRO A 442 -6.97 -17.13 0.33
C PRO A 442 -8.22 -17.89 0.80
N HIS A 443 -8.28 -19.21 0.59
CA HIS A 443 -9.40 -20.03 1.05
C HIS A 443 -9.41 -20.22 2.58
N GLU A 444 -8.24 -20.25 3.23
CA GLU A 444 -8.13 -20.27 4.69
C GLU A 444 -8.62 -18.95 5.26
N LEU A 445 -8.22 -17.82 4.67
CA LEU A 445 -8.73 -16.50 5.03
C LEU A 445 -10.25 -16.40 4.84
N CYS A 446 -10.78 -16.92 3.73
CA CYS A 446 -12.23 -16.96 3.49
C CYS A 446 -12.97 -17.82 4.53
N HIS A 447 -12.36 -18.91 4.99
CA HIS A 447 -12.91 -19.73 6.06
C HIS A 447 -12.92 -18.96 7.39
N LEU A 448 -11.81 -18.31 7.75
CA LEU A 448 -11.73 -17.46 8.94
C LEU A 448 -12.80 -16.36 8.92
N ILE A 449 -12.98 -15.68 7.78
CA ILE A 449 -14.03 -14.65 7.62
C ILE A 449 -15.42 -15.23 7.83
N LYS A 450 -15.69 -16.44 7.33
CA LYS A 450 -17.00 -17.10 7.45
C LYS A 450 -17.37 -17.38 8.90
N ILE A 451 -16.42 -17.87 9.69
CA ILE A 451 -16.64 -18.29 11.08
C ILE A 451 -16.62 -17.14 12.09
N VAL A 452 -16.30 -15.90 11.66
CA VAL A 452 -16.35 -14.74 12.55
C VAL A 452 -17.74 -14.63 13.18
N LEU A 453 -17.78 -14.72 14.51
CA LEU A 453 -18.92 -14.35 15.33
C LEU A 453 -18.55 -13.04 16.01
N ILE A 454 -19.35 -11.99 15.78
CA ILE A 454 -19.10 -10.69 16.38
C ILE A 454 -19.91 -10.63 17.69
N TYR A 455 -19.27 -11.02 18.80
CA TYR A 455 -19.75 -10.73 20.15
C TYR A 455 -18.94 -9.55 20.71
N LEU A 456 -19.41 -8.33 20.46
CA LEU A 456 -18.73 -7.09 20.89
C LEU A 456 -19.06 -6.73 22.34
N THR A 457 -19.03 -7.69 23.25
CA THR A 457 -19.48 -7.50 24.65
C THR A 457 -18.52 -6.70 25.53
N GLU A 458 -17.38 -6.25 25.00
CA GLU A 458 -16.35 -5.51 25.76
C GLU A 458 -15.85 -4.23 25.06
N LEU A 459 -16.69 -3.57 24.25
CA LEU A 459 -16.36 -2.24 23.73
C LEU A 459 -16.58 -1.14 24.79
N PRO A 460 -15.77 -0.06 24.79
CA PRO A 460 -15.88 1.01 25.79
C PRO A 460 -17.22 1.75 25.67
N SER A 461 -17.85 2.03 26.82
CA SER A 461 -19.12 2.76 26.89
C SER A 461 -18.97 4.23 26.46
N TYR A 462 -20.11 4.93 26.28
CA TYR A 462 -20.14 6.39 26.02
C TYR A 462 -19.28 7.16 27.03
N GLU A 463 -19.39 6.82 28.31
CA GLU A 463 -18.59 7.44 29.37
C GLU A 463 -17.09 7.15 29.23
N HIS A 464 -16.69 5.97 28.75
CA HIS A 464 -15.28 5.62 28.53
C HIS A 464 -14.68 6.31 27.30
N ILE A 465 -15.43 6.40 26.20
CA ILE A 465 -14.99 7.14 25.01
C ILE A 465 -14.97 8.64 25.31
N GLN A 466 -16.00 9.17 25.99
CA GLN A 466 -16.00 10.56 26.45
C GLN A 466 -14.85 10.82 27.44
N THR A 467 -14.56 9.88 28.35
CA THR A 467 -13.42 9.98 29.28
C THR A 467 -12.07 9.89 28.56
N ALA A 468 -11.93 9.03 27.55
CA ALA A 468 -10.72 8.99 26.72
C ALA A 468 -10.55 10.28 25.91
N LEU A 469 -11.62 10.80 25.31
CA LEU A 469 -11.63 12.06 24.56
C LEU A 469 -11.44 13.31 25.45
N SER A 470 -11.79 13.24 26.73
CA SER A 470 -11.59 14.32 27.72
C SER A 470 -10.35 14.17 28.61
N SER A 471 -9.73 12.99 28.60
CA SER A 471 -8.46 12.68 29.25
C SER A 471 -7.30 13.33 28.50
N LYS A 472 -6.34 13.89 29.23
CA LYS A 472 -5.08 14.40 28.63
C LYS A 472 -4.27 13.30 27.94
N ASP A 473 -4.56 12.04 28.25
CA ASP A 473 -3.77 10.88 27.84
C ASP A 473 -4.49 10.03 26.80
N GLY A 474 -5.72 10.34 26.37
CA GLY A 474 -6.41 9.63 25.27
C GLY A 474 -6.67 8.12 25.47
N ARG A 475 -6.30 7.54 26.61
CA ARG A 475 -6.33 6.09 26.84
C ARG A 475 -7.71 5.58 27.27
N LEU A 476 -8.14 4.50 26.62
CA LEU A 476 -9.16 3.62 27.16
C LEU A 476 -8.58 2.82 28.35
N PRO A 477 -9.36 2.50 29.40
CA PRO A 477 -8.89 1.65 30.51
C PRO A 477 -8.38 0.29 29.99
N ARG A 478 -7.24 -0.19 30.51
CA ARG A 478 -6.59 -1.49 30.18
C ARG A 478 -7.46 -2.75 30.33
N MET A 479 -8.70 -2.60 30.79
CA MET A 479 -9.65 -3.70 31.02
C MET A 479 -10.31 -4.19 29.71
N TYR A 480 -10.24 -3.42 28.62
CA TYR A 480 -10.90 -3.75 27.36
C TYR A 480 -9.87 -4.29 26.35
N ARG A 481 -9.71 -5.61 26.33
CA ARG A 481 -9.21 -6.29 25.12
C ARG A 481 -10.40 -6.42 24.20
N LEU A 482 -10.28 -5.89 22.99
CA LEU A 482 -11.40 -5.70 22.07
C LEU A 482 -12.07 -7.01 21.64
N PHE A 483 -11.39 -8.14 21.82
CA PHE A 483 -11.97 -9.47 21.73
C PHE A 483 -11.26 -10.43 22.71
N ARG A 484 -12.02 -11.39 23.24
CA ARG A 484 -11.51 -12.62 23.86
C ARG A 484 -12.30 -13.79 23.33
#